data_AF-C0G4Y8-F1
#
_entry.id   AF-C0G4Y8-F1
#
_cell.length_a   1.000
_cell.length_b   1.000
_cell.length_c   1.000
_cell.angle_alpha   90.00
_cell.angle_beta   90.00
_cell.angle_gamma   90.00
#
_symmetry.space_group_name_H-M   'P 1'
#
loop_
_entity.id
_entity.type
_entity.pdbx_description
1 polymer ?
#
loop_
_entity_poly.entity_id
_entity_poly.type
_entity_poly.pdbx_seq_one_letter_code
_entity_poly.pdbx_strand_id
1 'polypeptide(L)'
;MLSLTGKFMTDETVTVSVNADTSAFDRALSDLEKRSSSFGNSLNSALKGAITSGKGLEDVLRGLASSLAGTALSAGLQPLQGLTSSMMGGLLSGIRGIMPFAKGGVVSSPTYFGMGNGSLGLAGEAGAEAILPLARGSDGRLGIATGGGSKPVQVVFNMTSPDASSFRKSEAQLATMLAGAVRRGARRL
;
A
#
# COMPACT_ATOMS: atom_id res chain seq x y z
N MET A 1 31.65 18.66 23.90
CA MET A 1 31.86 18.96 25.33
C MET A 1 32.24 20.44 25.43
N LEU A 2 31.27 21.32 25.69
CA LEU A 2 31.50 22.77 25.78
C LEU A 2 31.24 23.20 27.22
N SER A 3 32.29 23.65 27.91
CA SER A 3 32.22 24.09 29.31
C SER A 3 32.07 25.61 29.34
N LEU A 4 30.91 26.11 29.76
CA LEU A 4 30.66 27.53 29.97
C LEU A 4 30.68 27.83 31.47
N THR A 5 31.75 28.50 31.91
CA THR A 5 31.95 28.96 33.29
C THR A 5 31.28 30.31 33.50
N GLY A 6 30.19 30.34 34.28
CA GLY A 6 29.54 31.56 34.74
C GLY A 6 29.83 31.83 36.21
N LYS A 7 30.50 32.94 36.52
CA LYS A 7 30.86 33.34 37.89
C LYS A 7 29.73 34.16 38.53
N PHE A 8 28.96 33.56 39.42
CA PHE A 8 28.05 34.28 40.31
C PHE A 8 28.69 34.44 41.70
N MET A 9 28.49 35.60 42.31
CA MET A 9 29.08 35.97 43.59
C MET A 9 28.49 35.15 44.74
N THR A 10 29.18 34.05 45.06
CA THR A 10 29.32 33.36 46.37
C THR A 10 30.29 32.20 46.09
N ASP A 11 31.26 31.99 46.97
CA ASP A 11 32.49 31.20 46.72
C ASP A 11 32.27 29.67 46.73
N GLU A 12 31.24 29.19 46.02
CA GLU A 12 30.97 27.76 45.84
C GLU A 12 30.79 27.47 44.35
N THR A 13 31.83 26.88 43.74
CA THR A 13 31.85 26.58 42.30
C THR A 13 31.08 25.29 42.03
N VAL A 14 29.77 25.41 41.85
CA VAL A 14 28.92 24.29 41.43
C VAL A 14 29.14 24.02 39.94
N THR A 15 29.86 22.94 39.63
CA THR A 15 30.11 22.52 38.24
C THR A 15 28.91 21.68 37.74
N VAL A 16 27.97 22.32 37.05
CA VAL A 16 26.83 21.61 36.42
C VAL A 16 27.24 21.12 35.03
N SER A 17 27.52 19.83 34.91
CA SER A 17 27.75 19.19 33.61
C SER A 17 26.40 18.90 32.95
N VAL A 18 25.96 19.76 32.04
CA VAL A 18 24.77 19.51 31.20
C VAL A 18 25.15 18.57 30.06
N ASN A 19 24.76 17.31 30.16
CA ASN A 19 24.80 16.37 29.04
C ASN A 19 23.57 16.66 28.16
N ALA A 20 23.74 17.55 27.17
CA ALA A 20 22.71 17.79 26.19
C ALA A 20 22.61 16.58 25.25
N ASP A 21 21.50 15.85 25.32
CA ASP A 21 21.22 14.72 24.44
C ASP A 21 20.95 15.23 23.02
N THR A 22 21.99 15.23 22.18
CA THR A 22 21.91 15.67 20.79
C THR A 22 21.28 14.62 19.88
N SER A 23 21.00 13.41 20.37
CA SER A 23 20.48 12.32 19.54
C SER A 23 19.11 12.65 18.95
N ALA A 24 18.26 13.39 19.68
CA ALA A 24 16.97 13.85 19.18
C ALA A 24 17.13 14.88 18.05
N PHE A 25 18.12 15.75 18.16
CA PHE A 25 18.44 16.76 17.15
C PHE A 25 19.04 16.12 15.89
N ASP A 26 19.98 15.18 16.06
CA ASP A 26 20.58 14.43 14.95
C ASP A 26 19.53 13.61 14.19
N ARG A 27 18.56 13.03 14.90
CA ARG A 27 17.42 12.33 14.27
C ARG A 27 16.54 13.30 13.49
N ALA A 28 16.25 14.48 14.03
CA ALA A 28 15.47 15.49 13.34
C ALA A 28 16.18 16.00 12.07
N LEU A 29 17.50 16.19 12.12
CA LEU A 29 18.30 16.54 10.95
C LEU A 29 18.34 15.42 9.91
N SER A 30 18.51 14.17 10.34
CA SER A 30 18.50 13.01 9.43
C SER A 30 17.12 12.79 8.77
N ASP A 31 16.03 12.99 9.51
CA ASP A 31 14.68 12.90 8.95
C ASP A 31 14.41 14.04 7.96
N LEU A 32 14.85 15.26 8.29
CA LEU A 32 14.77 16.41 7.40
C LEU A 32 15.58 16.20 6.11
N GLU A 33 16.78 15.64 6.22
CA GLU A 33 17.64 15.31 5.08
C GLU A 33 16.98 14.26 4.17
N LYS A 34 16.43 13.19 4.75
CA LYS A 34 15.70 12.15 4.00
C LYS A 34 14.48 12.72 3.28
N ARG A 35 13.66 13.51 3.99
CA ARG A 35 12.50 14.18 3.40
C ARG A 35 12.91 15.12 2.28
N SER A 36 13.95 15.93 2.48
CA SER A 36 14.50 16.86 1.47
C SER A 36 15.00 16.13 0.23
N SER A 37 15.74 15.03 0.40
CA SER A 37 16.23 14.21 -0.72
C SER A 37 15.08 13.58 -1.52
N SER A 38 14.05 13.06 -0.83
CA SER A 38 12.85 12.49 -1.48
C SER A 38 12.05 13.55 -2.24
N PHE A 39 11.95 14.75 -1.68
CA PHE A 39 11.33 15.90 -2.31
C PHE A 39 12.11 16.34 -3.55
N GLY A 40 13.44 16.47 -3.46
CA GLY A 40 14.29 16.82 -4.60
C GLY A 40 14.21 15.80 -5.74
N ASN A 41 14.16 14.51 -5.43
CA ASN A 41 13.99 13.45 -6.42
C ASN A 41 12.60 13.51 -7.09
N SER A 42 11.54 13.78 -6.31
CA SER A 42 10.18 13.96 -6.84
C SER A 42 10.09 15.20 -7.75
N LEU A 43 10.74 16.30 -7.36
CA LEU A 43 10.78 17.55 -8.12
C LEU A 43 11.57 17.38 -9.43
N ASN A 44 12.72 16.72 -9.38
CA ASN A 44 13.54 16.43 -10.55
C ASN A 44 12.81 15.48 -11.52
N SER A 45 12.07 14.50 -11.00
CA SER A 45 11.26 13.58 -11.81
C SER A 45 10.07 14.28 -12.44
N ALA A 46 9.39 15.16 -11.69
CA ALA A 46 8.30 15.98 -12.21
C ALA A 46 8.79 16.97 -13.28
N LEU A 47 9.97 17.58 -13.10
CA LEU A 47 10.56 18.51 -14.07
C LEU A 47 11.01 17.78 -15.34
N LYS A 48 11.68 16.62 -15.21
CA LYS A 48 11.99 15.74 -16.34
C LYS A 48 10.73 15.29 -17.07
N GLY A 49 9.72 14.88 -16.32
CA GLY A 49 8.42 14.45 -16.84
C GLY A 49 7.67 15.57 -17.57
N ALA A 50 7.69 16.80 -17.05
CA ALA A 50 7.08 17.96 -17.68
C ALA A 50 7.78 18.34 -19.01
N ILE A 51 9.12 18.30 -19.02
CA ILE A 51 9.92 18.58 -20.22
C ILE A 51 9.71 17.50 -21.30
N THR A 52 9.60 16.23 -20.91
CA THR A 52 9.42 15.11 -21.86
C THR A 52 7.98 14.89 -22.30
N SER A 53 6.98 15.24 -21.47
CA SER A 53 5.57 14.90 -21.72
C SER A 53 4.78 16.03 -22.40
N GLY A 54 5.34 17.24 -22.50
CA GLY A 54 4.67 18.38 -23.13
C GLY A 54 3.36 18.83 -22.47
N LYS A 55 3.00 18.25 -21.31
CA LYS A 55 1.87 18.70 -20.47
C LYS A 55 2.39 19.81 -19.56
N GLY A 56 1.67 20.94 -19.56
CA GLY A 56 2.18 22.23 -19.12
C GLY A 56 2.60 22.26 -17.65
N LEU A 57 3.59 23.12 -17.35
CA LEU A 57 3.96 23.54 -16.00
C LEU A 57 2.73 23.96 -15.16
N GLU A 58 1.69 24.45 -15.83
CA GLU A 58 0.41 24.81 -15.23
C GLU A 58 -0.32 23.63 -14.55
N ASP A 59 -0.29 22.42 -15.12
CA ASP A 59 -0.89 21.23 -14.50
C ASP A 59 -0.13 20.84 -13.22
N VAL A 60 1.19 21.00 -13.24
CA VAL A 60 2.07 20.75 -12.09
C VAL A 60 1.83 21.80 -10.99
N LEU A 61 1.74 23.07 -11.36
CA LEU A 61 1.46 24.16 -10.42
C LEU A 61 0.04 24.07 -9.84
N ARG A 62 -0.94 23.66 -10.64
CA ARG A 62 -2.32 23.42 -10.19
C ARG A 62 -2.40 22.22 -9.25
N GLY A 63 -1.64 21.17 -9.53
CA GLY A 63 -1.50 20.02 -8.62
C GLY A 63 -0.87 20.41 -7.29
N LEU A 64 0.23 21.16 -7.32
CA LEU A 64 0.90 21.67 -6.13
C LEU A 64 -0.02 22.59 -5.32
N ALA A 65 -0.70 23.53 -5.97
CA ALA A 65 -1.65 24.43 -5.34
C ALA A 65 -2.83 23.67 -4.70
N SER A 66 -3.36 22.65 -5.36
CA SER A 66 -4.43 21.81 -4.81
C SER A 66 -3.98 21.01 -3.58
N SER A 67 -2.73 20.52 -3.59
CA SER A 67 -2.15 19.81 -2.45
C SER A 67 -1.85 20.75 -1.26
N LEU A 68 -1.37 21.96 -1.52
CA LEU A 68 -1.13 22.99 -0.51
C LEU A 68 -2.45 23.51 0.07
N ALA A 69 -3.47 23.69 -0.76
CA ALA A 69 -4.82 24.05 -0.30
C ALA A 69 -5.44 22.95 0.55
N GLY A 70 -5.28 21.68 0.15
CA GLY A 70 -5.77 20.53 0.92
C GLY A 70 -5.07 20.39 2.29
N THR A 71 -3.76 20.60 2.34
CA THR A 71 -2.99 20.54 3.60
C THR A 71 -3.26 21.74 4.51
N ALA A 72 -3.34 22.96 3.97
CA ALA A 72 -3.68 24.15 4.74
C ALA A 72 -5.12 24.13 5.27
N LEU A 73 -6.08 23.68 4.45
CA LEU A 73 -7.47 23.50 4.86
C LEU A 73 -7.61 22.41 5.92
N SER A 74 -6.89 21.30 5.77
CA SER A 74 -6.86 20.24 6.77
C SER A 74 -6.22 20.71 8.08
N ALA A 75 -5.09 21.43 8.04
CA ALA A 75 -4.41 21.95 9.23
C ALA A 75 -5.23 23.04 9.95
N GLY A 76 -5.97 23.87 9.21
CA GLY A 76 -6.86 24.87 9.80
C GLY A 76 -8.11 24.28 10.46
N LEU A 77 -8.60 23.14 9.96
CA LEU A 77 -9.76 22.45 10.53
C LEU A 77 -9.39 21.41 11.59
N GLN A 78 -8.11 21.05 11.74
CA GLN A 78 -7.63 20.10 12.75
C GLN A 78 -8.13 20.35 14.18
N PRO A 79 -8.21 21.60 14.70
CA PRO A 79 -8.71 21.84 16.05
C PRO A 79 -10.20 21.52 16.20
N LEU A 80 -11.00 21.85 15.18
CA LEU A 80 -12.45 21.56 15.13
C LEU A 80 -12.71 20.06 14.89
N GLN A 81 -11.87 19.43 14.08
CA GLN A 81 -11.89 17.99 13.84
C GLN A 81 -11.49 17.23 15.11
N GLY A 82 -10.53 17.75 15.89
CA GLY A 82 -10.13 17.25 17.21
C GLY A 82 -11.23 17.38 18.26
N LEU A 83 -11.95 18.50 18.29
CA LEU A 83 -13.06 18.72 19.22
C LEU A 83 -14.28 17.84 18.89
N THR A 84 -14.62 17.75 17.60
CA THR A 84 -15.70 16.89 17.09
C THR A 84 -15.39 15.41 17.30
N SER A 85 -14.14 14.99 17.06
CA SER A 85 -13.69 13.61 17.30
C SER A 85 -13.58 13.29 18.80
N SER A 86 -13.27 14.26 19.67
CA SER A 86 -13.22 14.04 21.12
C SER A 86 -14.61 13.96 21.73
N MET A 87 -15.57 14.81 21.30
CA MET A 87 -16.96 14.71 21.74
C MET A 87 -17.65 13.45 21.19
N MET A 88 -17.43 13.13 19.91
CA MET A 88 -17.92 11.90 19.32
C MET A 88 -17.22 10.69 19.96
N GLY A 89 -15.92 10.74 20.21
CA GLY A 89 -15.15 9.68 20.87
C GLY A 89 -15.60 9.42 22.31
N GLY A 90 -15.89 10.46 23.09
CA GLY A 90 -16.43 10.34 24.44
C GLY A 90 -17.87 9.82 24.49
N LEU A 91 -18.73 10.27 23.57
CA LEU A 91 -20.11 9.79 23.44
C LEU A 91 -20.18 8.36 22.91
N LEU A 92 -19.32 8.00 21.95
CA LEU A 92 -19.22 6.64 21.44
C LEU A 92 -18.52 5.70 22.44
N SER A 93 -17.59 6.18 23.26
CA SER A 93 -17.00 5.40 24.36
C SER A 93 -18.01 5.10 25.47
N GLY A 94 -18.92 6.05 25.75
CA GLY A 94 -20.01 5.85 26.72
C GLY A 94 -21.19 4.99 26.22
N ILE A 95 -21.37 4.82 24.90
CA ILE A 95 -22.52 4.11 24.31
C ILE A 95 -22.12 2.79 23.62
N ARG A 96 -20.84 2.56 23.30
CA ARG A 96 -20.41 1.32 22.63
C ARG A 96 -20.04 0.23 23.62
N GLY A 97 -21.08 -0.38 24.18
CA GLY A 97 -21.04 -1.82 24.39
C GLY A 97 -20.46 -2.49 23.15
N ILE A 98 -19.39 -3.24 23.36
CA ILE A 98 -18.87 -4.33 22.52
C ILE A 98 -19.32 -4.19 21.06
N MET A 99 -18.47 -3.63 20.18
CA MET A 99 -18.66 -3.85 18.75
C MET A 99 -18.17 -5.27 18.44
N PRO A 100 -19.05 -6.27 18.24
CA PRO A 100 -18.59 -7.56 17.78
C PRO A 100 -18.01 -7.40 16.38
N PHE A 101 -16.87 -8.04 16.12
CA PHE A 101 -16.31 -8.26 14.79
C PHE A 101 -17.18 -9.25 13.99
N ALA A 102 -18.50 -9.04 13.97
CA ALA A 102 -19.49 -9.96 13.39
C ALA A 102 -19.38 -10.13 11.87
N LYS A 103 -18.46 -9.41 11.21
CA LYS A 103 -18.26 -9.46 9.75
C LYS A 103 -16.83 -9.71 9.28
N GLY A 104 -15.90 -10.11 10.16
CA GLY A 104 -14.54 -10.51 9.75
C GLY A 104 -13.81 -9.42 8.94
N GLY A 105 -13.34 -8.38 9.63
CA GLY A 105 -12.47 -7.36 9.04
C GLY A 105 -11.00 -7.70 9.31
N VAL A 106 -10.14 -7.52 8.31
CA VAL A 106 -8.68 -7.60 8.45
C VAL A 106 -8.20 -6.39 9.27
N VAL A 107 -7.43 -6.62 10.32
CA VAL A 107 -6.96 -5.58 11.23
C VAL A 107 -5.61 -5.07 10.71
N SER A 108 -5.67 -4.13 9.77
CA SER A 108 -4.49 -3.60 9.08
C SER A 108 -3.59 -2.68 9.93
N SER A 109 -3.96 -2.40 11.19
CA SER A 109 -3.23 -1.52 12.10
C SER A 109 -3.33 -1.99 13.57
N PRO A 110 -2.30 -1.75 14.42
CA PRO A 110 -2.32 -2.12 15.82
C PRO A 110 -3.58 -1.59 16.52
N THR A 111 -4.43 -2.50 17.00
CA THR A 111 -5.73 -2.19 17.60
C THR A 111 -5.73 -2.59 19.06
N TYR A 112 -5.97 -1.62 19.93
CA TYR A 112 -6.12 -1.86 21.36
C TYR A 112 -7.53 -2.36 21.66
N PHE A 113 -7.64 -3.40 22.49
CA PHE A 113 -8.92 -3.92 22.97
C PHE A 113 -8.89 -4.07 24.49
N GLY A 114 -10.00 -3.75 25.16
CA GLY A 114 -10.13 -3.93 26.59
C GLY A 114 -10.37 -5.39 26.94
N MET A 115 -9.58 -5.94 27.86
CA MET A 115 -9.82 -7.24 28.47
C MET A 115 -10.70 -7.07 29.71
N GLY A 116 -11.57 -8.07 30.00
CA GLY A 116 -12.57 -7.98 31.07
C GLY A 116 -12.03 -7.83 32.50
N ASN A 117 -10.72 -7.98 32.70
CA ASN A 117 -9.99 -7.72 33.94
C ASN A 117 -9.49 -6.27 34.05
N GLY A 118 -9.88 -5.36 33.14
CA GLY A 118 -9.45 -3.97 33.11
C GLY A 118 -8.07 -3.73 32.48
N SER A 119 -7.41 -4.79 31.98
CA SER A 119 -6.14 -4.64 31.25
C SER A 119 -6.37 -4.37 29.76
N LEU A 120 -5.43 -3.67 29.13
CA LEU A 120 -5.46 -3.37 27.70
C LEU A 120 -4.66 -4.43 26.95
N GLY A 121 -5.31 -5.12 26.01
CA GLY A 121 -4.67 -5.98 25.02
C GLY A 121 -4.33 -5.19 23.76
N LEU A 122 -3.21 -5.52 23.11
CA LEU A 122 -2.83 -4.99 21.81
C LEU A 122 -2.87 -6.13 20.79
N ALA A 123 -3.75 -6.02 19.79
CA ALA A 123 -3.77 -6.89 18.63
C ALA A 123 -3.01 -6.22 17.48
N GLY A 124 -2.11 -6.93 16.83
CA GLY A 124 -1.41 -6.48 15.63
C GLY A 124 -1.05 -7.68 14.77
N GLU A 125 -1.11 -7.51 13.45
CA GLU A 125 -0.78 -8.57 12.51
C GLU A 125 0.75 -8.65 12.31
N ALA A 126 1.29 -9.87 12.27
CA ALA A 126 2.72 -10.14 12.11
C ALA A 126 3.13 -10.01 10.63
N GLY A 127 3.05 -8.80 10.08
CA GLY A 127 3.50 -8.47 8.72
C GLY A 127 2.38 -8.48 7.66
N ALA A 128 2.74 -8.05 6.46
CA ALA A 128 1.81 -7.91 5.33
C ALA A 128 1.42 -9.30 4.78
N GLU A 129 0.27 -9.82 5.23
CA GLU A 129 -0.31 -11.03 4.66
C GLU A 129 -1.00 -10.72 3.31
N ALA A 130 -0.79 -11.56 2.31
CA ALA A 130 -1.49 -11.44 1.03
C ALA A 130 -2.86 -12.13 1.14
N ILE A 131 -3.95 -11.39 0.88
CA ILE A 131 -5.28 -11.99 0.73
C ILE A 131 -5.31 -12.75 -0.60
N LEU A 132 -5.19 -14.07 -0.53
CA LEU A 132 -5.27 -14.95 -1.68
C LEU A 132 -6.70 -15.50 -1.80
N PRO A 133 -7.32 -15.46 -2.99
CA PRO A 133 -8.64 -16.05 -3.18
C PRO A 133 -8.56 -17.55 -2.90
N LEU A 134 -9.37 -18.04 -1.95
CA LEU A 134 -9.48 -19.46 -1.68
C LEU A 134 -10.59 -20.06 -2.53
N ALA A 135 -10.33 -21.22 -3.12
CA ALA A 135 -11.35 -22.01 -3.80
C ALA A 135 -11.49 -23.37 -3.12
N ARG A 136 -12.72 -23.84 -3.01
CA ARG A 136 -13.01 -25.20 -2.56
C ARG A 136 -12.96 -26.14 -3.75
N GLY A 137 -12.14 -27.17 -3.67
CA GLY A 137 -12.08 -28.25 -4.65
C GLY A 137 -13.33 -29.14 -4.59
N SER A 138 -13.57 -29.90 -5.65
CA SER A 138 -14.63 -30.92 -5.70
C SER A 138 -14.40 -32.08 -4.72
N ASP A 139 -13.18 -32.21 -4.21
CA ASP A 139 -12.77 -33.11 -3.12
C ASP A 139 -13.03 -32.51 -1.72
N GLY A 140 -13.61 -31.31 -1.65
CA GLY A 140 -13.93 -30.61 -0.41
C GLY A 140 -12.73 -29.92 0.25
N ARG A 141 -11.51 -30.07 -0.28
CA ARG A 141 -10.31 -29.43 0.25
C ARG A 141 -10.27 -27.95 -0.17
N LEU A 142 -9.73 -27.11 0.71
CA LEU A 142 -9.52 -25.69 0.44
C LEU A 142 -8.12 -25.50 -0.16
N GLY A 143 -8.05 -24.90 -1.34
CA GLY A 143 -6.81 -24.55 -2.02
C GLY A 143 -6.75 -23.06 -2.34
N ILE A 144 -5.56 -22.59 -2.69
CA ILE A 144 -5.34 -21.23 -3.17
C ILE A 144 -5.73 -21.18 -4.65
N ALA A 145 -6.65 -20.29 -5.02
CA ALA A 145 -7.01 -20.06 -6.41
C ALA A 145 -5.86 -19.30 -7.10
N THR A 146 -4.99 -20.03 -7.79
CA THR A 146 -4.08 -19.44 -8.76
C THR A 146 -4.93 -18.87 -9.88
N GLY A 147 -4.98 -17.53 -9.98
CA GLY A 147 -5.86 -16.83 -10.91
C GLY A 147 -5.85 -17.42 -12.31
N GLY A 148 -7.03 -17.81 -12.80
CA GLY A 148 -7.40 -17.90 -14.21
C GLY A 148 -6.33 -18.44 -15.18
N GLY A 149 -5.71 -19.58 -14.89
CA GLY A 149 -5.01 -20.32 -15.93
C GLY A 149 -6.04 -20.92 -16.87
N SER A 150 -6.26 -20.32 -18.04
CA SER A 150 -7.09 -20.90 -19.11
C SER A 150 -6.68 -22.36 -19.29
N LYS A 151 -7.63 -23.27 -19.08
CA LYS A 151 -7.41 -24.71 -19.21
C LYS A 151 -6.73 -24.98 -20.56
N PRO A 152 -5.67 -25.81 -20.62
CA PRO A 152 -5.03 -26.13 -21.88
C PRO A 152 -6.06 -26.77 -22.82
N VAL A 153 -6.31 -26.13 -23.97
CA VAL A 153 -7.24 -26.64 -25.00
C VAL A 153 -6.51 -27.74 -25.76
N GLN A 154 -6.84 -29.00 -25.47
CA GLN A 154 -6.35 -30.14 -26.24
C GLN A 154 -7.25 -30.36 -27.46
N VAL A 155 -6.68 -30.27 -28.67
CA VAL A 155 -7.40 -30.55 -29.92
C VAL A 155 -6.79 -31.79 -30.58
N VAL A 156 -7.58 -32.86 -30.70
CA VAL A 156 -7.16 -34.13 -31.32
C VAL A 156 -7.84 -34.24 -32.69
N PHE A 157 -7.03 -34.37 -33.75
CA PHE A 157 -7.52 -34.64 -35.11
C PHE A 157 -7.04 -36.03 -35.54
N ASN A 158 -7.99 -36.90 -35.87
CA ASN A 158 -7.69 -38.16 -36.52
C ASN A 158 -7.93 -37.99 -38.02
N MET A 159 -6.90 -38.21 -38.83
CA MET A 159 -7.01 -38.18 -40.29
C MET A 159 -6.65 -39.52 -40.88
N THR A 160 -7.52 -40.01 -41.77
CA THR A 160 -7.26 -41.14 -42.65
C THR A 160 -7.26 -40.64 -44.09
N SER A 161 -6.10 -40.63 -44.74
CA SER A 161 -5.98 -40.35 -46.18
C SER A 161 -5.45 -41.60 -46.88
N PRO A 162 -6.04 -42.03 -48.02
CA PRO A 162 -5.51 -43.13 -48.82
C PRO A 162 -4.22 -42.77 -49.58
N ASP A 163 -3.91 -41.48 -49.73
CA ASP A 163 -2.78 -40.99 -50.54
C ASP A 163 -2.10 -39.74 -49.91
N ALA A 164 -0.77 -39.69 -49.98
CA ALA A 164 0.07 -38.61 -49.42
C ALA A 164 0.13 -37.36 -50.31
N SER A 165 -0.12 -37.47 -51.61
CA SER A 165 -0.18 -36.29 -52.50
C SER A 165 -1.43 -35.44 -52.23
N SER A 166 -2.54 -36.12 -51.92
CA SER A 166 -3.81 -35.51 -51.52
C SER A 166 -3.69 -34.75 -50.18
N PHE A 167 -2.86 -35.23 -49.25
CA PHE A 167 -2.55 -34.53 -48.00
C PHE A 167 -1.89 -33.17 -48.24
N ARG A 168 -0.87 -33.11 -49.11
CA ARG A 168 -0.15 -31.87 -49.45
C ARG A 168 -1.06 -30.82 -50.06
N LYS A 169 -2.07 -31.25 -50.83
CA LYS A 169 -3.07 -30.35 -51.43
C LYS A 169 -4.05 -29.77 -50.39
N SER A 170 -4.31 -30.50 -49.31
CA SER A 170 -5.24 -30.10 -48.24
C SER A 170 -4.56 -29.50 -47.00
N GLU A 171 -3.23 -29.48 -46.95
CA GLU A 171 -2.45 -28.97 -45.81
C GLU A 171 -2.83 -27.54 -45.40
N ALA A 172 -2.93 -26.63 -46.38
CA ALA A 172 -3.30 -25.23 -46.12
C ALA A 172 -4.73 -25.09 -45.54
N GLN A 173 -5.66 -25.94 -45.99
CA GLN A 173 -7.04 -25.94 -45.49
C GLN A 173 -7.09 -26.48 -44.05
N LEU A 174 -6.33 -27.54 -43.77
CA LEU A 174 -6.24 -28.14 -42.44
C LEU A 174 -5.58 -27.20 -41.42
N ALA A 175 -4.51 -26.51 -41.80
CA ALA A 175 -3.86 -25.51 -40.97
C ALA A 175 -4.83 -24.38 -40.58
N THR A 176 -5.67 -23.95 -41.53
CA THR A 176 -6.70 -22.93 -41.29
C THR A 176 -7.79 -23.45 -40.34
N MET A 177 -8.24 -24.70 -40.50
CA MET A 177 -9.23 -25.31 -39.60
C MET A 177 -8.68 -25.49 -38.18
N LEU A 178 -7.42 -25.89 -38.04
CA LEU A 178 -6.73 -26.03 -36.76
C LEU A 178 -6.59 -24.66 -36.06
N ALA A 179 -6.08 -23.64 -36.76
CA ALA A 179 -5.96 -22.30 -36.21
C ALA A 179 -7.33 -21.73 -35.78
N GLY A 180 -8.38 -21.99 -36.56
CA GLY A 180 -9.76 -21.64 -36.22
C GLY A 180 -10.29 -22.39 -34.99
N ALA A 181 -10.00 -23.68 -34.87
CA ALA A 181 -10.40 -24.50 -33.72
C ALA A 181 -9.72 -24.03 -32.43
N VAL A 182 -8.41 -23.77 -32.47
CA VAL A 182 -7.64 -23.25 -31.33
C VAL A 182 -8.15 -21.88 -30.90
N ARG A 183 -8.39 -20.95 -31.86
CA ARG A 183 -8.86 -19.60 -31.55
C ARG A 183 -10.28 -19.59 -30.95
N ARG A 184 -11.15 -20.53 -31.35
CA ARG A 184 -12.47 -20.69 -30.74
C ARG A 184 -12.40 -21.31 -29.34
N GLY A 185 -11.50 -22.27 -29.13
CA GLY A 185 -11.25 -22.87 -27.82
C GLY A 185 -10.70 -21.86 -26.82
N ALA A 186 -9.74 -21.03 -27.23
CA ALA A 186 -9.11 -20.00 -26.41
C ALA A 186 -10.08 -18.86 -25.99
N ARG A 187 -11.22 -18.69 -26.67
CA ARG A 187 -12.22 -17.66 -26.35
C ARG A 187 -13.30 -18.14 -25.38
N ARG A 188 -13.46 -19.46 -25.20
CA ARG A 188 -14.53 -20.05 -24.38
C ARG A 188 -14.07 -20.48 -22.97
N LEU A 189 -12.85 -20.11 -22.60
CA LEU A 189 -12.23 -20.35 -21.29
C LEU A 189 -11.84 -19.01 -20.68
#